data_AF-A0A8T2K8B7-F1
#
_entry.id   AF-A0A8T2K8B7-F1
#
_cell.length_a   1.000
_cell.length_b   1.000
_cell.length_c   1.000
_cell.angle_alpha   90.00
_cell.angle_beta   90.00
_cell.angle_gamma   90.00
#
_symmetry.space_group_name_H-M   'P 1'
#
loop_
_entity.id
_entity.type
_entity.pdbx_description
1 polymer ?
#
loop_
_entity_poly.entity_id
_entity_poly.type
_entity_poly.pdbx_seq_one_letter_code
_entity_poly.pdbx_strand_id
1 'polypeptide(L)'
;MDLSLYDPASLPDLLPLYYRRLFPFYQYFRWLNYGGGEFGAVKNYFQNREFSFTLKDDVYVRYQSFNNQSELEKEMQKMNPYKIDIGAVYSHKVILNQACTTLVKSGTFQAQEKELVFDIDMTDYDDVRRCCSSADICPKCWTLMTIAIRILDRALREDFGFQHRLWVYSGRRGVHCWVCDITARKLSQAERSAVAEYLSVVKGGEEAIKKVTLSETIHPCIGKSLEVVERYFEKYALIDQDILENKQCWDKVVAL
;
A
#
# COMPACT_ATOMS: atom_id res chain seq x y z
N MET A 1 -29.03 6.90 1.48
CA MET A 1 -28.29 6.63 2.72
C MET A 1 -27.66 7.96 3.07
N ASP A 2 -28.16 8.61 4.11
CA ASP A 2 -27.63 9.88 4.58
C ASP A 2 -26.22 9.60 5.12
N LEU A 3 -25.20 9.89 4.30
CA LEU A 3 -23.81 9.81 4.72
C LEU A 3 -23.63 10.96 5.70
N SER A 4 -23.84 10.69 6.99
CA SER A 4 -23.41 11.61 8.04
C SER A 4 -21.98 12.01 7.71
N LEU A 5 -21.77 13.28 7.35
CA LEU A 5 -20.45 13.79 7.02
C LEU A 5 -19.52 13.45 8.19
N TYR A 6 -18.47 12.70 7.89
CA TYR A 6 -17.44 12.38 8.87
C TYR A 6 -16.86 13.68 9.42
N ASP A 7 -16.92 13.86 10.74
CA ASP A 7 -16.32 14.99 11.44
C ASP A 7 -15.04 14.51 12.16
N PRO A 8 -13.84 14.97 11.76
CA PRO A 8 -12.59 14.64 12.43
C PRO A 8 -12.58 14.99 13.92
N ALA A 9 -13.38 15.97 14.36
CA ALA A 9 -13.46 16.35 15.77
C ALA A 9 -14.09 15.27 16.65
N SER A 10 -14.81 14.30 16.06
CA SER A 10 -15.37 13.14 16.76
C SER A 10 -14.37 12.01 17.00
N LEU A 11 -13.19 12.03 16.36
CA LEU A 11 -12.18 10.97 16.50
C LEU A 11 -11.74 10.68 17.94
N PRO A 12 -11.53 11.67 18.83
CA PRO A 12 -11.17 11.41 20.23
C PRO A 12 -12.18 10.52 20.97
N ASP A 13 -13.46 10.58 20.60
CA ASP A 13 -14.52 9.78 21.21
C ASP A 13 -14.72 8.44 20.50
N LEU A 14 -14.56 8.41 19.17
CA LEU A 14 -14.78 7.21 18.35
C LEU A 14 -13.59 6.24 18.38
N LEU A 15 -12.35 6.72 18.37
CA LEU A 15 -11.15 5.86 18.35
C LEU A 15 -11.05 4.96 19.59
N PRO A 16 -11.30 5.43 20.83
CA PRO A 16 -11.31 4.56 21.99
C PRO A 16 -12.36 3.44 21.89
N LEU A 17 -13.55 3.74 21.36
CA LEU A 17 -14.57 2.71 21.15
C LEU A 17 -14.13 1.71 20.08
N TYR A 18 -13.60 2.20 18.95
CA TYR A 18 -13.12 1.37 17.85
C TYR A 18 -12.01 0.41 18.32
N TYR A 19 -10.97 0.92 19.00
CA TYR A 19 -9.91 0.07 19.53
C TYR A 19 -10.41 -0.85 20.64
N ARG A 20 -11.35 -0.43 21.49
CA ARG A 20 -11.83 -1.31 22.57
C ARG A 20 -12.76 -2.43 22.08
N ARG A 21 -13.49 -2.22 20.97
CA ARG A 21 -14.64 -3.08 20.62
C ARG A 21 -14.61 -3.67 19.22
N LEU A 22 -13.91 -3.05 18.27
CA LEU A 22 -14.05 -3.35 16.84
C LEU A 22 -12.74 -3.73 16.16
N PHE A 23 -11.62 -3.14 16.57
CA PHE A 23 -10.32 -3.44 15.96
C PHE A 23 -10.00 -4.94 16.10
N PRO A 24 -9.71 -5.65 14.99
CA PRO A 24 -9.60 -7.11 14.99
C PRO A 24 -8.22 -7.59 15.48
N PHE A 25 -7.89 -7.33 16.76
CA PHE A 25 -6.56 -7.62 17.32
C PHE A 25 -6.10 -9.06 17.11
N TYR A 26 -7.01 -10.03 17.25
CA TYR A 26 -6.69 -11.44 17.06
C TYR A 26 -6.26 -11.76 15.62
N GLN A 27 -7.03 -11.32 14.63
CA GLN A 27 -6.71 -11.53 13.22
C GLN A 27 -5.46 -10.75 12.81
N TYR A 28 -5.32 -9.52 13.31
CA TYR A 28 -4.18 -8.64 13.04
C TYR A 28 -2.88 -9.23 13.60
N PHE A 29 -2.90 -9.70 14.84
CA PHE A 29 -1.77 -10.41 15.45
C PHE A 29 -1.46 -11.71 14.70
N ARG A 30 -2.48 -12.52 14.35
CA ARG A 30 -2.28 -13.75 13.57
C ARG A 30 -1.59 -13.51 12.25
N TRP A 31 -1.98 -12.45 11.54
CA TRP A 31 -1.33 -12.03 10.29
C TRP A 31 0.14 -11.70 10.53
N LEU A 32 0.43 -10.76 11.43
CA LEU A 32 1.79 -10.22 11.60
C LEU A 32 2.74 -11.15 12.36
N ASN A 33 2.20 -12.13 13.09
CA ASN A 33 2.98 -13.15 13.78
C ASN A 33 3.37 -14.32 12.86
N TYR A 34 2.71 -14.49 11.70
CA TYR A 34 2.99 -15.56 10.73
C TYR A 34 3.17 -16.95 11.35
N GLY A 35 2.29 -17.34 12.28
CA GLY A 35 2.38 -18.63 12.96
C GLY A 35 3.47 -18.74 14.04
N GLY A 36 4.06 -17.62 14.48
CA GLY A 36 5.01 -17.59 15.61
C GLY A 36 6.44 -17.99 15.25
N GLY A 37 6.85 -17.79 14.00
CA GLY A 37 8.17 -18.24 13.53
C GLY A 37 8.19 -19.68 13.01
N GLU A 38 7.11 -20.44 13.21
CA GLU A 38 6.92 -21.73 12.55
C GLU A 38 6.90 -21.52 11.02
N PHE A 39 7.39 -22.49 10.25
CA PHE A 39 7.51 -22.41 8.79
C PHE A 39 8.55 -21.41 8.24
N GLY A 40 9.64 -21.16 8.99
CA GLY A 40 10.85 -20.49 8.45
C GLY A 40 10.93 -18.98 8.63
N ALA A 41 10.03 -18.41 9.43
CA ALA A 41 10.10 -17.02 9.88
C ALA A 41 11.08 -16.86 11.06
N VAL A 42 11.69 -15.68 11.20
CA VAL A 42 12.68 -15.38 12.25
C VAL A 42 12.06 -15.59 13.64
N LYS A 43 12.79 -16.25 14.56
CA LYS A 43 12.39 -16.35 15.96
C LYS A 43 12.15 -14.95 16.52
N ASN A 44 11.05 -14.75 17.25
CA ASN A 44 10.61 -13.44 17.73
C ASN A 44 10.09 -12.48 16.63
N TYR A 45 9.53 -13.02 15.54
CA TYR A 45 9.08 -12.24 14.37
C TYR A 45 8.20 -11.03 14.72
N PHE A 46 7.14 -11.27 15.50
CA PHE A 46 6.22 -10.20 15.91
C PHE A 46 6.89 -9.22 16.88
N GLN A 47 7.70 -9.71 17.81
CA GLN A 47 8.34 -8.90 18.84
C GLN A 47 9.37 -7.93 18.26
N ASN A 48 9.93 -8.26 17.10
CA ASN A 48 10.88 -7.41 16.40
C ASN A 48 10.22 -6.56 15.30
N ARG A 49 8.88 -6.62 15.15
CA ARG A 49 8.14 -5.78 14.20
C ARG A 49 8.09 -4.34 14.71
N GLU A 50 8.47 -3.40 13.85
CA GLU A 50 8.24 -1.98 14.08
C GLU A 50 6.77 -1.63 13.81
N PHE A 51 6.20 -0.85 14.73
CA PHE A 51 5.00 -0.06 14.52
C PHE A 51 5.33 1.42 14.72
N SER A 52 4.62 2.28 14.00
CA SER A 52 4.55 3.71 14.28
C SER A 52 3.11 4.13 14.51
N PHE A 53 2.95 5.08 15.44
CA PHE A 53 1.67 5.65 15.79
C PHE A 53 1.71 7.15 15.54
N THR A 54 0.74 7.67 14.79
CA THR A 54 0.49 9.11 14.74
C THR A 54 -0.61 9.43 15.75
N LEU A 55 -0.32 10.30 16.72
CA LEU A 55 -1.25 10.75 17.74
C LEU A 55 -1.90 12.08 17.32
N LYS A 56 -2.63 12.70 18.25
CA LYS A 56 -3.17 14.04 18.07
C LYS A 56 -2.05 15.04 17.73
N ASP A 57 -2.39 16.08 16.96
CA ASP A 57 -1.49 17.13 16.52
C ASP A 57 -0.31 16.60 15.67
N ASP A 58 -0.56 15.50 14.95
CA ASP A 58 0.40 14.78 14.09
C ASP A 58 1.70 14.37 14.82
N VAL A 59 1.64 14.16 16.13
CA VAL A 59 2.79 13.66 16.91
C VAL A 59 3.09 12.22 16.48
N TYR A 60 4.23 12.06 15.82
CA TYR A 60 4.65 10.78 15.23
C TYR A 60 5.59 10.02 16.18
N VAL A 61 5.13 8.87 16.65
CA VAL A 61 5.86 7.99 17.56
C VAL A 61 6.32 6.75 16.81
N ARG A 62 7.61 6.68 16.48
CA ARG A 62 8.23 5.54 15.82
C ARG A 62 8.70 4.48 16.80
N TYR A 63 9.18 3.38 16.21
CA TYR A 63 10.00 2.39 16.91
C TYR A 63 9.29 1.68 18.06
N GLN A 64 7.95 1.55 17.94
CA GLN A 64 7.13 0.76 18.84
C GLN A 64 7.21 -0.72 18.45
N SER A 65 7.15 -1.61 19.43
CA SER A 65 7.16 -3.07 19.23
C SER A 65 6.57 -3.75 20.46
N PHE A 66 5.87 -4.87 20.27
CA PHE A 66 5.05 -5.49 21.32
C PHE A 66 5.39 -6.96 21.47
N ASN A 67 5.41 -7.50 22.70
CA ASN A 67 5.79 -8.90 22.89
C ASN A 67 4.71 -9.89 22.45
N ASN A 68 3.45 -9.49 22.47
CA ASN A 68 2.29 -10.32 22.14
C ASN A 68 1.05 -9.44 21.84
N GLN A 69 -0.06 -10.09 21.46
CA GLN A 69 -1.34 -9.44 21.18
C GLN A 69 -1.84 -8.57 22.34
N SER A 70 -1.73 -9.05 23.59
CA SER A 70 -2.26 -8.33 24.77
C SER A 70 -1.53 -7.02 25.02
N GLU A 71 -0.21 -6.98 24.81
CA GLU A 71 0.58 -5.75 24.94
C GLU A 71 0.23 -4.73 23.84
N LEU A 72 0.09 -5.19 22.58
CA LEU A 72 -0.37 -4.34 21.47
C LEU A 72 -1.76 -3.76 21.77
N GLU A 73 -2.70 -4.60 22.20
CA GLU A 73 -4.07 -4.20 22.52
C GLU A 73 -4.11 -3.15 23.63
N LYS A 74 -3.40 -3.40 24.74
CA LYS A 74 -3.33 -2.48 25.87
C LYS A 74 -2.76 -1.13 25.46
N GLU A 75 -1.66 -1.11 24.69
CA GLU A 75 -1.03 0.15 24.29
C GLU A 75 -1.84 0.90 23.23
N MET A 76 -2.48 0.22 22.27
CA MET A 76 -3.37 0.87 21.30
C MET A 76 -4.62 1.47 21.98
N GLN A 77 -5.23 0.78 22.94
CA GLN A 77 -6.37 1.32 23.71
C GLN A 77 -5.97 2.48 24.63
N LYS A 78 -4.71 2.51 25.09
CA LYS A 78 -4.17 3.60 25.91
C LYS A 78 -3.84 4.83 25.06
N MET A 79 -3.13 4.65 23.94
CA MET A 79 -2.65 5.75 23.10
C MET A 79 -3.71 6.28 22.12
N ASN A 80 -4.66 5.44 21.72
CA ASN A 80 -5.71 5.76 20.74
C ASN A 80 -5.16 6.47 19.48
N PRO A 81 -4.23 5.83 18.75
CA PRO A 81 -3.57 6.47 17.62
C PRO A 81 -4.54 6.81 16.49
N TYR A 82 -4.29 7.94 15.82
CA TYR A 82 -5.01 8.41 14.64
C TYR A 82 -4.57 7.67 13.37
N LYS A 83 -3.28 7.30 13.29
CA LYS A 83 -2.71 6.49 12.20
C LYS A 83 -1.79 5.43 12.78
N ILE A 84 -1.75 4.27 12.12
CA ILE A 84 -0.88 3.16 12.48
C ILE A 84 -0.15 2.75 11.20
N ASP A 85 1.18 2.74 11.24
CA ASP A 85 1.99 2.19 10.16
C ASP A 85 2.75 0.96 10.64
N ILE A 86 2.90 -0.01 9.73
CA ILE A 86 3.58 -1.28 9.98
C ILE A 86 4.94 -1.24 9.27
N GLY A 87 6.01 -1.29 10.05
CA GLY A 87 7.38 -1.28 9.57
C GLY A 87 7.94 -2.67 9.29
N ALA A 88 9.27 -2.75 9.19
CA ALA A 88 9.98 -4.01 8.99
C ALA A 88 10.05 -4.85 10.27
N VAL A 89 10.39 -6.13 10.12
CA VAL A 89 10.93 -6.95 11.20
C VAL A 89 12.43 -6.74 11.27
N TYR A 90 12.92 -6.36 12.44
CA TYR A 90 14.32 -6.06 12.68
C TYR A 90 15.07 -7.24 13.31
N SER A 91 16.40 -7.13 13.35
CA SER A 91 17.26 -8.10 14.03
C SER A 91 17.04 -8.15 15.56
N HIS A 92 16.51 -7.07 16.16
CA HIS A 92 16.28 -6.93 17.59
C HIS A 92 14.98 -6.18 17.87
N LYS A 93 14.46 -6.28 19.11
CA LYS A 93 13.28 -5.52 19.55
C LYS A 93 13.58 -4.02 19.46
N VAL A 94 12.65 -3.29 18.86
CA VAL A 94 12.85 -1.92 18.41
C VAL A 94 12.90 -0.92 19.59
N ILE A 95 12.06 -1.13 20.61
CA ILE A 95 12.01 -0.28 21.82
C ILE A 95 13.33 -0.29 22.59
N LEU A 96 14.08 -1.41 22.56
CA LEU A 96 15.37 -1.47 23.23
C LEU A 96 16.31 -0.40 22.67
N ASN A 97 16.34 -0.15 21.37
CA ASN A 97 17.31 0.76 20.75
C ASN A 97 17.09 2.25 21.06
N GLN A 98 15.87 2.72 21.36
CA GLN A 98 15.68 4.11 21.80
C GLN A 98 16.23 4.35 23.21
N ALA A 99 16.14 3.36 24.10
CA ALA A 99 16.78 3.39 25.42
C ALA A 99 18.27 2.99 25.39
N CYS A 100 18.77 2.51 24.25
CA CYS A 100 20.02 1.79 24.12
C CYS A 100 20.85 2.23 22.89
N THR A 101 20.70 3.49 22.47
CA THR A 101 21.63 4.14 21.52
C THR A 101 23.06 4.17 22.06
N THR A 102 23.28 3.84 23.33
CA THR A 102 24.58 3.75 24.00
C THR A 102 25.17 2.34 24.16
N LEU A 103 24.42 1.23 23.97
CA LEU A 103 24.99 -0.13 24.18
C LEU A 103 24.94 -1.05 22.95
N VAL A 104 24.14 -0.73 21.93
CA VAL A 104 24.12 -1.53 20.70
C VAL A 104 25.21 -1.00 19.76
N LYS A 105 26.22 -1.84 19.50
CA LYS A 105 27.30 -1.51 18.55
C LYS A 105 26.69 -1.08 17.21
N SER A 106 27.12 0.09 16.73
CA SER A 106 26.72 0.64 15.43
C SER A 106 26.79 -0.44 14.34
N GLY A 107 25.71 -0.62 13.58
CA GLY A 107 25.61 -1.59 12.47
C GLY A 107 24.90 -2.92 12.77
N THR A 108 24.52 -3.22 14.02
CA THR A 108 23.88 -4.52 14.38
C THR A 108 22.34 -4.50 14.33
N PHE A 109 21.71 -3.32 14.32
CA PHE A 109 20.27 -3.16 14.12
C PHE A 109 19.96 -2.97 12.64
N GLN A 110 19.31 -3.98 12.05
CA GLN A 110 19.03 -3.99 10.62
C GLN A 110 17.62 -4.53 10.38
N ALA A 111 16.93 -3.96 9.40
CA ALA A 111 15.70 -4.51 8.88
C ALA A 111 16.02 -5.81 8.14
N GLN A 112 15.36 -6.90 8.51
CA GLN A 112 15.61 -8.23 7.95
C GLN A 112 14.53 -8.65 6.96
N GLU A 113 13.26 -8.41 7.31
CA GLU A 113 12.13 -8.80 6.49
C GLU A 113 11.04 -7.73 6.51
N LYS A 114 10.34 -7.60 5.39
CA LYS A 114 9.11 -6.81 5.29
C LYS A 114 8.30 -7.30 4.11
N GLU A 115 6.98 -7.32 4.25
CA GLU A 115 6.07 -7.55 3.14
C GLU A 115 6.44 -6.65 1.95
N LEU A 116 6.40 -7.21 0.74
CA LEU A 116 6.46 -6.43 -0.48
C LEU A 116 5.13 -5.69 -0.59
N VAL A 117 5.20 -4.37 -0.65
CA VAL A 117 4.02 -3.50 -0.64
C VAL A 117 3.94 -2.67 -1.90
N PHE A 118 2.72 -2.50 -2.41
CA PHE A 118 2.41 -1.57 -3.49
C PHE A 118 1.37 -0.58 -2.97
N ASP A 119 1.56 0.69 -3.28
CA ASP A 119 0.64 1.77 -2.96
C ASP A 119 0.27 2.46 -4.27
N ILE A 120 -1.02 2.43 -4.61
CA ILE A 120 -1.56 3.07 -5.81
C ILE A 120 -2.53 4.15 -5.35
N ASP A 121 -2.17 5.42 -5.58
CA ASP A 121 -3.01 6.57 -5.26
C ASP A 121 -3.62 7.15 -6.56
N MET A 122 -4.86 7.65 -6.46
CA MET A 122 -5.55 8.29 -7.57
C MET A 122 -4.88 9.60 -8.03
N THR A 123 -4.08 10.27 -7.19
CA THR A 123 -3.39 11.50 -7.60
C THR A 123 -2.42 11.30 -8.75
N ASP A 124 -1.85 10.09 -8.86
CA ASP A 124 -0.89 9.76 -9.93
C ASP A 124 -1.56 9.69 -11.31
N TYR A 125 -2.89 9.82 -11.36
CA TYR A 125 -3.71 9.80 -12.58
C TYR A 125 -4.34 11.17 -12.90
N ASP A 126 -3.94 12.24 -12.22
CA ASP A 126 -4.52 13.59 -12.40
C ASP A 126 -4.42 14.13 -13.83
N ASP A 127 -3.38 13.74 -14.56
CA ASP A 127 -3.15 14.13 -15.96
C ASP A 127 -4.02 13.37 -16.96
N VAL A 128 -4.56 12.21 -16.58
CA VAL A 128 -5.32 11.30 -17.45
C VAL A 128 -6.79 11.11 -17.04
N ARG A 129 -7.25 11.80 -15.99
CA ARG A 129 -8.66 11.80 -15.55
C ARG A 129 -9.29 13.19 -15.67
N ARG A 130 -10.57 13.22 -16.08
CA ARG A 130 -11.35 14.46 -16.32
C ARG A 130 -12.48 14.65 -15.30
N CYS A 131 -12.91 13.59 -14.62
CA CYS A 131 -14.08 13.64 -13.74
C CYS A 131 -13.82 14.24 -12.34
N CYS A 132 -12.57 14.22 -11.88
CA CYS A 132 -12.15 14.70 -10.56
C CYS A 132 -10.72 15.26 -10.64
N SER A 133 -10.28 15.98 -9.62
CA SER A 133 -8.91 16.47 -9.51
C SER A 133 -8.33 16.21 -8.13
N SER A 134 -7.01 16.05 -8.03
CA SER A 134 -6.27 15.94 -6.78
C SER A 134 -6.82 14.87 -5.84
N ALA A 135 -7.49 15.25 -4.77
CA ALA A 135 -7.89 14.31 -3.73
C ALA A 135 -9.29 13.72 -3.89
N ASP A 136 -10.04 14.21 -4.85
CA ASP A 136 -11.42 13.79 -5.06
C ASP A 136 -11.48 12.51 -5.90
N ILE A 137 -12.47 11.68 -5.56
CA ILE A 137 -12.77 10.44 -6.27
C ILE A 137 -14.27 10.35 -6.54
N CYS A 138 -14.62 9.65 -7.61
CA CYS A 138 -16.00 9.31 -7.95
C CYS A 138 -16.06 7.89 -8.53
N PRO A 139 -17.26 7.32 -8.72
CA PRO A 139 -17.41 5.98 -9.29
C PRO A 139 -16.72 5.79 -10.65
N LYS A 140 -16.56 6.86 -11.44
CA LYS A 140 -15.89 6.81 -12.75
C LYS A 140 -14.39 6.51 -12.60
N CYS A 141 -13.64 7.37 -11.89
CA CYS A 141 -12.19 7.21 -11.73
C CYS A 141 -11.81 6.03 -10.83
N TRP A 142 -12.69 5.53 -9.96
CA TRP A 142 -12.43 4.31 -9.19
C TRP A 142 -12.19 3.07 -10.07
N THR A 143 -12.63 3.10 -11.33
CA THR A 143 -12.31 2.08 -12.34
C THR A 143 -10.79 1.95 -12.54
N LEU A 144 -10.00 3.02 -12.38
CA LEU A 144 -8.54 2.96 -12.42
C LEU A 144 -7.97 2.05 -11.34
N MET A 145 -8.47 2.12 -10.10
CA MET A 145 -8.04 1.22 -9.02
C MET A 145 -8.42 -0.23 -9.33
N THR A 146 -9.60 -0.43 -9.94
CA THR A 146 -10.05 -1.78 -10.36
C THR A 146 -9.12 -2.38 -11.41
N ILE A 147 -8.73 -1.59 -12.42
CA ILE A 147 -7.78 -2.00 -13.46
C ILE A 147 -6.40 -2.27 -12.83
N ALA A 148 -5.90 -1.37 -11.98
CA ALA A 148 -4.61 -1.52 -11.30
C ALA A 148 -4.53 -2.81 -10.46
N ILE A 149 -5.56 -3.09 -9.65
CA ILE A 149 -5.65 -4.33 -8.87
C ILE A 149 -5.58 -5.55 -9.79
N ARG A 150 -6.35 -5.55 -10.89
CA ARG A 150 -6.40 -6.72 -11.80
C ARG A 150 -5.08 -6.97 -12.49
N ILE A 151 -4.42 -5.91 -12.96
CA ILE A 151 -3.11 -6.02 -13.62
C ILE A 151 -2.06 -6.52 -12.62
N LEU A 152 -1.96 -5.87 -11.46
CA LEU A 152 -0.95 -6.20 -10.46
C LEU A 152 -1.21 -7.57 -9.81
N ASP A 153 -2.44 -7.89 -9.41
CA ASP A 153 -2.74 -9.19 -8.79
C ASP A 153 -2.48 -10.36 -9.75
N ARG A 154 -2.80 -10.19 -11.04
CA ARG A 154 -2.46 -11.16 -12.09
C ARG A 154 -0.95 -11.33 -12.19
N ALA A 155 -0.19 -10.25 -12.36
CA ALA A 155 1.26 -10.32 -12.51
C ALA A 155 1.93 -10.94 -11.28
N LEU A 156 1.56 -10.50 -10.08
CA LEU A 156 2.08 -11.03 -8.82
C LEU A 156 1.79 -12.52 -8.65
N ARG A 157 0.65 -13.01 -9.14
CA ARG A 157 0.27 -14.42 -9.05
C ARG A 157 0.88 -15.28 -10.14
N GLU A 158 0.73 -14.88 -11.40
CA GLU A 158 1.09 -15.70 -12.56
C GLU A 158 2.56 -15.58 -12.92
N ASP A 159 3.13 -14.38 -12.81
CA ASP A 159 4.49 -14.11 -13.29
C ASP A 159 5.51 -14.31 -12.15
N PHE A 160 5.15 -13.91 -10.93
CA PHE A 160 6.01 -14.07 -9.74
C PHE A 160 5.67 -15.28 -8.86
N GLY A 161 4.51 -15.92 -9.07
CA GLY A 161 4.12 -17.10 -8.29
C GLY A 161 3.75 -16.82 -6.83
N PHE A 162 3.58 -15.55 -6.43
CA PHE A 162 3.14 -15.24 -5.08
C PHE A 162 1.74 -15.80 -4.84
N GLN A 163 1.44 -16.21 -3.61
CA GLN A 163 0.17 -16.84 -3.23
C GLN A 163 -0.63 -16.00 -2.24
N HIS A 164 0.04 -15.25 -1.37
CA HIS A 164 -0.58 -14.52 -0.27
C HIS A 164 -0.56 -13.01 -0.54
N ARG A 165 -1.59 -12.50 -1.21
CA ARG A 165 -1.79 -11.07 -1.49
C ARG A 165 -3.01 -10.55 -0.74
N LEU A 166 -2.83 -9.48 0.03
CA LEU A 166 -3.91 -8.78 0.72
C LEU A 166 -4.04 -7.37 0.14
N TRP A 167 -5.16 -7.10 -0.52
CA TRP A 167 -5.53 -5.77 -0.99
C TRP A 167 -6.36 -5.04 0.06
N VAL A 168 -5.99 -3.81 0.37
CA VAL A 168 -6.59 -2.98 1.42
C VAL A 168 -6.92 -1.62 0.84
N TYR A 169 -8.13 -1.12 1.10
CA TYR A 169 -8.49 0.25 0.77
C TYR A 169 -7.70 1.24 1.64
N SER A 170 -7.15 2.32 1.06
CA SER A 170 -6.32 3.27 1.81
C SER A 170 -7.09 4.15 2.81
N GLY A 171 -8.41 4.07 2.81
CA GLY A 171 -9.29 4.92 3.62
C GLY A 171 -9.73 6.21 2.92
N ARG A 172 -9.19 6.49 1.72
CA ARG A 172 -9.61 7.66 0.91
C ARG A 172 -9.66 7.39 -0.58
N ARG A 173 -8.52 7.32 -1.26
CA ARG A 173 -8.46 7.43 -2.73
C ARG A 173 -7.51 6.44 -3.40
N GLY A 174 -7.08 5.42 -2.67
CA GLY A 174 -6.09 4.48 -3.18
C GLY A 174 -6.29 3.08 -2.63
N VAL A 175 -5.40 2.20 -3.04
CA VAL A 175 -5.39 0.80 -2.63
C VAL A 175 -3.96 0.36 -2.35
N HIS A 176 -3.77 -0.40 -1.27
CA HIS A 176 -2.50 -0.97 -0.89
C HIS A 176 -2.53 -2.48 -1.12
N CYS A 177 -1.46 -3.05 -1.68
CA CYS A 177 -1.26 -4.49 -1.74
C CYS A 177 -0.16 -4.90 -0.77
N TRP A 178 -0.43 -5.91 0.05
CA TRP A 178 0.54 -6.56 0.93
C TRP A 178 0.80 -7.97 0.43
N VAL A 179 1.97 -8.19 -0.17
CA VAL A 179 2.43 -9.52 -0.59
C VAL A 179 3.19 -10.14 0.58
N CYS A 180 2.59 -11.20 1.14
CA CYS A 180 2.92 -11.75 2.44
C CYS A 180 3.65 -13.10 2.34
N ASP A 181 3.96 -13.60 1.15
CA ASP A 181 4.76 -14.81 0.94
C ASP A 181 6.13 -14.70 1.63
N ILE A 182 6.64 -15.80 2.18
CA ILE A 182 7.94 -15.81 2.86
C ILE A 182 9.09 -15.34 1.96
N THR A 183 9.04 -15.69 0.67
CA THR A 183 10.00 -15.26 -0.35
C THR A 183 9.89 -13.76 -0.60
N ALA A 184 8.66 -13.22 -0.70
CA ALA A 184 8.43 -11.78 -0.85
C ALA A 184 8.93 -10.98 0.37
N ARG A 185 8.72 -11.51 1.58
CA ARG A 185 9.17 -10.82 2.81
C ARG A 185 10.68 -10.70 2.92
N LYS A 186 11.41 -11.68 2.37
CA LYS A 186 12.88 -11.77 2.38
C LYS A 186 13.57 -11.07 1.20
N LEU A 187 12.82 -10.49 0.26
CA LEU A 187 13.42 -9.75 -0.86
C LEU A 187 14.30 -8.61 -0.33
N SER A 188 15.50 -8.52 -0.88
CA SER A 188 16.41 -7.39 -0.74
C SER A 188 15.84 -6.14 -1.43
N GLN A 189 16.42 -4.98 -1.14
CA GLN A 189 16.00 -3.74 -1.79
C GLN A 189 16.19 -3.79 -3.32
N ALA A 190 17.27 -4.41 -3.80
CA ALA A 190 17.52 -4.54 -5.24
C ALA A 190 16.48 -5.41 -5.94
N GLU A 191 16.08 -6.53 -5.31
CA GLU A 191 15.03 -7.40 -5.86
C GLU A 191 13.66 -6.71 -5.83
N ARG A 192 13.35 -5.93 -4.79
CA ARG A 192 12.13 -5.12 -4.73
C ARG A 192 12.09 -4.09 -5.86
N SER A 193 13.22 -3.41 -6.12
CA SER A 193 13.35 -2.49 -7.24
C SER A 193 13.15 -3.20 -8.58
N ALA A 194 13.73 -4.39 -8.77
CA ALA A 194 13.55 -5.17 -10.00
C ALA A 194 12.09 -5.60 -10.23
N VAL A 195 11.37 -5.97 -9.16
CA VAL A 195 9.92 -6.25 -9.25
C VAL A 195 9.14 -4.99 -9.64
N ALA A 196 9.44 -3.84 -9.02
CA ALA A 196 8.79 -2.58 -9.36
C ALA A 196 9.07 -2.17 -10.81
N GLU A 197 10.30 -2.30 -11.28
CA GLU A 197 10.71 -2.00 -12.66
C GLU A 197 10.00 -2.91 -13.67
N TYR A 198 9.88 -4.22 -13.38
CA TYR A 198 9.13 -5.17 -14.21
C TYR A 198 7.66 -4.76 -14.40
N LEU A 199 7.04 -4.24 -13.33
CA LEU A 199 5.63 -3.83 -13.32
C LEU A 199 5.42 -2.40 -13.85
N SER A 200 6.47 -1.61 -14.00
CA SER A 200 6.39 -0.19 -14.35
C SER A 200 6.52 0.04 -15.86
N VAL A 201 5.39 0.31 -16.51
CA VAL A 201 5.32 0.68 -17.93
C VAL A 201 5.23 2.19 -18.13
N VAL A 202 4.53 2.89 -17.23
CA VAL A 202 4.37 4.35 -17.27
C VAL A 202 5.55 4.99 -16.53
N LYS A 203 6.36 5.77 -17.24
CA LYS A 203 7.56 6.45 -16.72
C LYS A 203 7.56 7.91 -17.17
N GLY A 204 7.80 8.83 -16.23
CA GLY A 204 7.87 10.26 -16.50
C GLY A 204 7.05 11.07 -15.50
N GLY A 205 7.59 12.21 -15.07
CA GLY A 205 6.91 13.15 -14.17
C GLY A 205 5.85 14.00 -14.88
N GLU A 206 5.36 15.04 -14.20
CA GLU A 206 4.32 15.94 -14.72
C GLU A 206 4.71 16.64 -16.03
N GLU A 207 6.01 16.88 -16.26
CA GLU A 207 6.51 17.53 -17.48
C GLU A 207 6.54 16.60 -18.70
N ALA A 208 6.46 15.28 -18.50
CA ALA A 208 6.53 14.32 -19.60
C ALA A 208 5.14 14.12 -20.23
N ILE A 209 4.98 14.56 -21.48
CA ILE A 209 3.75 14.37 -22.25
C ILE A 209 3.54 12.88 -22.57
N LYS A 210 4.53 12.24 -23.19
CA LYS A 210 4.51 10.81 -23.51
C LYS A 210 5.21 10.02 -22.40
N LYS A 211 4.43 9.27 -21.62
CA LYS A 211 4.94 8.48 -20.48
C LYS A 211 5.10 6.99 -20.76
N VAL A 212 4.73 6.54 -21.96
CA VAL A 212 4.82 5.12 -22.35
C VAL A 212 5.53 5.02 -23.68
N THR A 213 6.63 4.28 -23.69
CA THR A 213 7.38 3.89 -24.89
C THR A 213 7.59 2.39 -24.84
N LEU A 214 7.02 1.68 -25.82
CA LEU A 214 7.11 0.23 -25.92
C LEU A 214 8.20 -0.16 -26.92
N SER A 215 8.85 -1.30 -26.68
CA SER A 215 9.73 -1.94 -27.65
C SER A 215 8.94 -2.58 -28.80
N GLU A 216 9.58 -2.83 -29.94
CA GLU A 216 8.96 -3.54 -31.07
C GLU A 216 8.42 -4.92 -30.66
N THR A 217 9.22 -5.68 -29.92
CA THR A 217 8.77 -6.92 -29.29
C THR A 217 8.02 -6.59 -28.00
N ILE A 218 6.73 -6.90 -27.96
CA ILE A 218 5.89 -6.67 -26.78
C ILE A 218 6.11 -7.79 -25.76
N HIS A 219 6.51 -7.41 -24.55
CA HIS A 219 6.69 -8.35 -23.45
C HIS A 219 5.34 -8.98 -23.03
N PRO A 220 5.27 -10.29 -22.72
CA PRO A 220 4.00 -10.96 -22.38
C PRO A 220 3.22 -10.31 -21.24
N CYS A 221 3.89 -9.76 -20.22
CA CYS A 221 3.24 -9.03 -19.13
C CYS A 221 2.44 -7.82 -19.65
N ILE A 222 2.97 -7.10 -20.65
CA ILE A 222 2.30 -5.93 -21.25
C ILE A 222 1.08 -6.38 -22.06
N GLY A 223 1.23 -7.42 -22.89
CA GLY A 223 0.13 -7.99 -23.66
C GLY A 223 -1.03 -8.44 -22.77
N LYS A 224 -0.75 -9.22 -21.72
CA LYS A 224 -1.76 -9.63 -20.73
C LYS A 224 -2.39 -8.45 -19.98
N SER A 225 -1.62 -7.39 -19.73
CA SER A 225 -2.15 -6.19 -19.08
C SER A 225 -3.09 -5.42 -20.01
N LEU A 226 -2.77 -5.37 -21.31
CA LEU A 226 -3.62 -4.73 -22.32
C LEU A 226 -4.97 -5.44 -22.44
N GLU A 227 -5.01 -6.78 -22.42
CA GLU A 227 -6.26 -7.55 -22.40
C GLU A 227 -7.17 -7.21 -21.20
N VAL A 228 -6.58 -6.79 -20.07
CA VAL A 228 -7.35 -6.31 -18.91
C VAL A 228 -7.88 -4.91 -19.20
N VAL A 229 -7.04 -4.00 -19.67
CA VAL A 229 -7.40 -2.60 -19.97
C VAL A 229 -8.51 -2.51 -21.01
N GLU A 230 -8.42 -3.29 -22.09
CA GLU A 230 -9.37 -3.30 -23.21
C GLU A 230 -10.82 -3.56 -22.75
N ARG A 231 -11.01 -4.43 -21.75
CA ARG A 231 -12.35 -4.73 -21.19
C ARG A 231 -13.04 -3.54 -20.54
N TYR A 232 -12.26 -2.55 -20.10
CA TYR A 232 -12.77 -1.34 -19.46
C TYR A 232 -12.68 -0.13 -20.38
N PHE A 233 -11.83 -0.15 -21.41
CA PHE A 233 -11.41 1.03 -22.14
C PHE A 233 -12.58 1.80 -22.75
N GLU A 234 -13.50 1.13 -23.46
CA GLU A 234 -14.63 1.81 -24.09
C GLU A 234 -15.51 2.54 -23.05
N LYS A 235 -15.97 1.83 -22.02
CA LYS A 235 -16.80 2.43 -20.98
C LYS A 235 -16.05 3.50 -20.19
N TYR A 236 -14.83 3.20 -19.74
CA TYR A 236 -14.08 4.09 -18.87
C TYR A 236 -13.55 5.31 -19.64
N ALA A 237 -12.80 5.09 -20.71
CA ALA A 237 -12.07 6.16 -21.39
C ALA A 237 -12.98 6.96 -22.35
N LEU A 238 -13.85 6.29 -23.11
CA LEU A 238 -14.66 6.95 -24.15
C LEU A 238 -16.01 7.46 -23.62
N ILE A 239 -16.63 6.78 -22.66
CA ILE A 239 -17.93 7.20 -22.11
C ILE A 239 -17.77 7.98 -20.81
N ASP A 240 -17.09 7.40 -19.81
CA ASP A 240 -17.04 8.01 -18.47
C ASP A 240 -16.10 9.21 -18.38
N GLN A 241 -14.91 9.11 -18.97
CA GLN A 241 -13.92 10.20 -19.06
C GLN A 241 -14.07 11.05 -20.32
N ASP A 242 -14.68 10.50 -21.37
CA ASP A 242 -14.85 11.15 -22.69
C ASP A 242 -13.57 11.82 -23.19
N ILE A 243 -12.47 11.07 -23.28
CA ILE A 243 -11.15 11.64 -23.59
C ILE A 243 -11.04 12.28 -25.00
N LEU A 244 -12.09 12.18 -25.83
CA LEU A 244 -12.16 12.71 -27.19
C LEU A 244 -13.31 13.71 -27.41
N GLU A 245 -13.95 14.20 -26.34
CA GLU A 245 -15.15 15.06 -26.42
C GLU A 245 -14.96 16.30 -27.33
N ASN A 246 -13.81 16.97 -27.20
CA ASN A 246 -13.53 18.23 -27.86
C ASN A 246 -12.03 18.39 -28.15
N LYS A 247 -11.70 19.45 -28.89
CA LYS A 247 -10.33 19.73 -29.34
C LYS A 247 -9.29 19.73 -28.24
N GLN A 248 -9.59 20.38 -27.12
CA GLN A 248 -8.68 20.42 -25.98
C GLN A 248 -8.39 19.02 -25.41
N CYS A 249 -9.33 18.09 -25.53
CA CYS A 249 -9.18 16.72 -25.03
C CYS A 249 -8.40 15.84 -26.00
N TRP A 250 -8.80 15.78 -27.27
CA TRP A 250 -8.09 14.92 -28.23
C TRP A 250 -6.70 15.46 -28.58
N ASP A 251 -6.44 16.77 -28.46
CA ASP A 251 -5.09 17.33 -28.65
C ASP A 251 -4.08 16.72 -27.65
N LYS A 252 -4.53 16.34 -26.44
CA LYS A 252 -3.69 15.61 -25.47
C LYS A 252 -3.36 14.19 -25.96
N VAL A 253 -4.29 13.52 -26.62
CA VAL A 253 -4.10 12.16 -27.16
C VAL A 253 -3.20 12.19 -28.40
N VAL A 254 -3.39 13.19 -29.28
CA VAL A 254 -2.57 13.39 -30.49
C VAL A 254 -1.10 13.69 -30.15
N ALA A 255 -0.84 14.24 -28.96
CA ALA A 255 0.51 14.54 -28.50
C ALA A 255 1.31 13.31 -27.99
N LEU A 256 0.69 12.13 -27.88
CA LEU A 256 1.32 10.87 -27.45
C LEU A 256 2.04 10.16 -28.60
#